data_AF-A0A351J089-F1
#
_entry.id   AF-A0A351J089-F1
#
_cell.length_a   1.000
_cell.length_b   1.000
_cell.length_c   1.000
_cell.angle_alpha   90.00
_cell.angle_beta   90.00
_cell.angle_gamma   90.00
#
_symmetry.space_group_name_H-M   'P 1'
#
loop_
_entity.id
_entity.type
_entity.pdbx_description
1 polymer ?
#
loop_
_entity_poly.entity_id
_entity_poly.type
_entity_poly.pdbx_seq_one_letter_code
_entity_poly.pdbx_strand_id
1 'polypeptide(L)'
;MKKMRLLAGWILLVLLFSVFFACEKEIDPPKEDYTYTLIGEGTDAYLAISKYTGSKTSITVPSQHNGFPVKTIAAHCFSYSDTITNVTIPDSVTAISDYAFQNCTSLVFVAIPDNVEKIGQAAFAQCTSLKTIALPAGVTTISERLFDSSGLESLEISAAVTKIEKFAFGSCTKLKAITIPDTVKSVANNSFVGCTGLKDLTFGQAVLKTGFRHVFAADENDGGKIPQPEKIVITSGDVLARDTFTGCVNLKEIVFPDTMSEIGEMALMSCVSLQEVHLPASLKVL
;
A
#
# COMPACT_ATOMS: atom_id res chain seq x y z
N MET A 1 62.99 -55.20 59.04
CA MET A 1 61.58 -54.85 59.37
C MET A 1 60.89 -54.38 58.11
N LYS A 2 59.70 -54.95 57.81
CA LYS A 2 58.66 -54.47 56.87
C LYS A 2 59.05 -54.45 55.37
N LYS A 3 58.45 -55.33 54.53
CA LYS A 3 57.18 -55.16 53.77
C LYS A 3 57.38 -54.20 52.58
N MET A 4 56.81 -54.34 51.38
CA MET A 4 55.86 -55.26 50.76
C MET A 4 55.72 -54.83 49.28
N ARG A 5 55.13 -55.71 48.48
CA ARG A 5 55.03 -55.75 47.02
C ARG A 5 54.09 -54.70 46.35
N LEU A 6 54.19 -54.69 45.01
CA LEU A 6 53.11 -54.69 43.98
C LEU A 6 52.70 -53.39 43.26
N LEU A 7 52.91 -53.45 41.94
CA LEU A 7 52.13 -52.97 40.79
C LEU A 7 51.11 -51.83 40.98
N ALA A 8 51.26 -50.78 40.17
CA ALA A 8 50.22 -50.18 39.32
C ALA A 8 50.97 -49.24 38.36
N GLY A 9 50.89 -49.37 37.04
CA GLY A 9 49.65 -49.48 36.28
C GLY A 9 49.41 -48.12 35.63
N TRP A 10 49.67 -48.04 34.34
CA TRP A 10 49.08 -47.12 33.36
C TRP A 10 48.18 -45.99 33.90
N ILE A 11 48.74 -44.86 34.30
CA ILE A 11 47.99 -43.59 34.37
C ILE A 11 48.92 -42.47 33.85
N LEU A 12 49.32 -42.58 32.59
CA LEU A 12 49.92 -41.49 31.83
C LEU A 12 49.03 -41.09 30.64
N LEU A 13 47.71 -41.35 30.73
CA LEU A 13 46.75 -41.08 29.65
C LEU A 13 45.45 -40.39 30.12
N VAL A 14 45.40 -39.81 31.33
CA VAL A 14 44.18 -39.12 31.83
C VAL A 14 44.45 -37.75 32.46
N LEU A 15 45.66 -37.19 32.32
CA LEU A 15 45.97 -35.82 32.80
C LEU A 15 46.18 -34.81 31.67
N LEU A 16 45.50 -35.04 30.54
CA LEU A 16 45.25 -34.05 29.48
C LEU A 16 43.73 -33.92 29.20
N PHE A 17 42.89 -34.20 30.21
CA PHE A 17 41.43 -34.16 30.10
C PHE A 17 40.76 -33.41 31.25
N SER A 18 41.47 -32.48 31.87
CA SER A 18 40.90 -31.55 32.85
C SER A 18 41.50 -30.17 32.63
N VAL A 19 40.63 -29.17 32.60
CA VAL A 19 40.90 -27.75 32.32
C VAL A 19 40.93 -27.35 30.83
N PHE A 20 39.89 -27.74 30.09
CA PHE A 20 39.31 -26.88 29.05
C PHE A 20 37.79 -27.10 28.98
N PHE A 21 37.10 -26.87 30.11
CA PHE A 21 35.69 -26.51 30.09
C PHE A 21 35.61 -25.02 30.38
N ALA A 22 36.07 -24.21 29.43
CA ALA A 22 35.51 -22.88 29.30
C ALA A 22 34.06 -23.10 28.85
N CYS A 23 33.12 -22.57 29.62
CA CYS A 23 31.71 -22.53 29.28
C CYS A 23 31.56 -21.84 27.92
N GLU A 24 31.48 -22.62 26.86
CA GLU A 24 30.98 -22.17 25.58
C GLU A 24 29.50 -21.94 25.81
N LYS A 25 29.14 -20.74 26.30
CA LYS A 25 27.80 -20.23 26.06
C LYS A 25 27.65 -20.33 24.55
N GLU A 26 26.82 -21.24 24.08
CA GLU A 26 26.13 -21.08 22.81
C GLU A 26 25.41 -19.72 22.91
N ILE A 27 26.12 -18.67 22.51
CA ILE A 27 25.47 -17.43 22.12
C ILE A 27 24.82 -17.84 20.81
N ASP A 28 23.54 -18.20 20.86
CA ASP A 28 22.73 -18.35 19.65
C ASP A 28 23.12 -17.20 18.72
N PRO A 29 23.51 -17.48 17.46
CA PRO A 29 23.87 -16.41 16.54
C PRO A 29 22.76 -15.36 16.58
N PRO A 30 23.09 -14.06 16.64
CA PRO A 30 22.11 -13.01 16.87
C PRO A 30 20.94 -13.24 15.90
N LYS A 31 19.75 -13.49 16.48
CA LYS A 31 18.57 -13.80 15.69
C LYS A 31 18.40 -12.67 14.68
N GLU A 32 18.55 -12.99 13.40
CA GLU A 32 18.41 -11.97 12.38
C GLU A 32 16.96 -11.49 12.37
N ASP A 33 16.81 -10.16 12.36
CA ASP A 33 15.50 -9.51 12.32
C ASP A 33 14.73 -9.91 11.04
N TYR A 34 15.44 -10.31 9.97
CA TYR A 34 14.91 -10.62 8.65
C TYR A 34 15.11 -12.08 8.27
N THR A 35 14.13 -12.64 7.56
CA THR A 35 14.27 -13.91 6.82
C THR A 35 14.28 -13.60 5.33
N TYR A 36 15.12 -14.30 4.57
CA TYR A 36 15.29 -14.10 3.13
C TYR A 36 14.92 -15.36 2.36
N THR A 37 14.40 -15.18 1.15
CA THR A 37 14.20 -16.22 0.15
C THR A 37 15.04 -15.88 -1.08
N LEU A 38 15.91 -16.81 -1.49
CA LEU A 38 16.65 -16.68 -2.74
C LEU A 38 15.72 -16.96 -3.92
N ILE A 39 15.69 -16.05 -4.89
CA ILE A 39 14.90 -16.16 -6.11
C ILE A 39 15.85 -16.14 -7.30
N GLY A 40 15.66 -17.09 -8.22
CA GLY A 40 16.50 -17.26 -9.39
C GLY A 40 17.79 -18.04 -9.11
N GLU A 41 18.64 -18.14 -10.13
CA GLU A 41 19.92 -18.86 -10.10
C GLU A 41 21.00 -18.04 -10.81
N GLY A 42 22.27 -18.32 -10.52
CA GLY A 42 23.40 -17.66 -11.18
C GLY A 42 23.52 -16.17 -10.83
N THR A 43 23.95 -15.37 -11.81
CA THR A 43 24.25 -13.93 -11.62
C THR A 43 23.02 -13.05 -11.47
N ASP A 44 21.85 -13.55 -11.87
CA ASP A 44 20.58 -12.81 -11.79
C ASP A 44 19.83 -13.10 -10.47
N ALA A 45 20.34 -14.02 -9.65
CA ALA A 45 19.74 -14.38 -8.38
C ALA A 45 19.68 -13.19 -7.42
N TYR A 46 18.58 -13.08 -6.69
CA TYR A 46 18.34 -12.00 -5.74
C TYR A 46 17.54 -12.48 -4.54
N LEU A 47 17.45 -11.64 -3.50
CA LEU A 47 16.70 -11.94 -2.29
C LEU A 47 15.36 -11.22 -2.25
N ALA A 48 14.35 -11.96 -1.80
CA ALA A 48 13.13 -11.41 -1.27
C ALA A 48 13.16 -11.49 0.26
N ILE A 49 12.83 -10.40 0.97
CA ILE A 49 12.62 -10.46 2.42
C ILE A 49 11.26 -11.10 2.66
N SER A 50 11.26 -12.31 3.21
CA SER A 50 10.06 -13.11 3.43
C SER A 50 9.38 -12.85 4.76
N LYS A 51 10.12 -12.37 5.76
CA LYS A 51 9.57 -12.06 7.09
C LYS A 51 10.47 -11.09 7.85
N TYR A 52 9.86 -10.21 8.63
CA TYR A 52 10.52 -9.44 9.67
C TYR A 52 10.01 -9.88 11.05
N THR A 53 10.93 -10.12 11.99
CA THR A 53 10.62 -10.50 13.39
C THR A 53 11.30 -9.60 14.42
N GLY A 54 11.94 -8.53 13.98
CA GLY A 54 12.53 -7.52 14.85
C GLY A 54 11.46 -6.67 15.56
N SER A 55 11.90 -5.90 16.55
CA SER A 55 11.05 -5.03 17.37
C SER A 55 11.37 -3.54 17.22
N LYS A 56 12.26 -3.18 16.27
CA LYS A 56 12.63 -1.79 16.02
C LYS A 56 11.43 -1.02 15.48
N THR A 57 11.30 0.23 15.94
CA THR A 57 10.23 1.14 15.50
C THR A 57 10.57 1.88 14.21
N SER A 58 11.85 2.07 13.90
CA SER A 58 12.33 2.64 12.65
C SER A 58 13.31 1.66 12.03
N ILE A 59 13.05 1.27 10.78
CA ILE A 59 13.85 0.27 10.07
C ILE A 59 14.31 0.78 8.71
N THR A 60 15.51 0.32 8.33
CA THR A 60 15.99 0.38 6.96
C THR A 60 16.07 -1.04 6.44
N VAL A 61 15.37 -1.31 5.33
CA VAL A 61 15.43 -2.60 4.65
C VAL A 61 16.87 -2.80 4.12
N PRO A 62 17.51 -3.95 4.38
CA PRO A 62 18.83 -4.24 3.84
C PRO A 62 18.81 -4.23 2.32
N SER A 63 19.79 -3.58 1.67
CA SER A 63 19.91 -3.55 0.21
C SER A 63 20.51 -4.84 -0.37
N GLN A 64 21.19 -5.62 0.47
CA GLN A 64 21.81 -6.90 0.12
C GLN A 64 21.99 -7.77 1.37
N HIS A 65 22.12 -9.08 1.17
CA HIS A 65 22.51 -10.02 2.20
C HIS A 65 23.26 -11.20 1.55
N ASN A 66 24.36 -11.66 2.16
CA ASN A 66 25.24 -12.72 1.63
C ASN A 66 25.65 -12.55 0.15
N GLY A 67 25.94 -11.30 -0.25
CA GLY A 67 26.39 -10.98 -1.61
C GLY A 67 25.27 -10.91 -2.66
N PHE A 68 24.02 -11.19 -2.29
CA PHE A 68 22.86 -11.07 -3.17
C PHE A 68 22.10 -9.76 -2.89
N PRO A 69 21.67 -9.03 -3.94
CA PRO A 69 20.85 -7.84 -3.77
C PRO A 69 19.45 -8.21 -3.28
N VAL A 70 18.88 -7.39 -2.41
CA VAL A 70 17.48 -7.50 -2.00
C VAL A 70 16.64 -6.70 -3.00
N LYS A 71 15.80 -7.39 -3.78
CA LYS A 71 14.94 -6.75 -4.79
C LYS A 71 13.46 -6.75 -4.43
N THR A 72 13.04 -7.53 -3.45
CA THR A 72 11.60 -7.71 -3.17
C THR A 72 11.30 -7.71 -1.68
N ILE A 73 10.27 -6.97 -1.29
CA ILE A 73 9.58 -7.18 -0.01
C ILE A 73 8.45 -8.16 -0.28
N ALA A 74 8.55 -9.37 0.26
CA ALA A 74 7.60 -10.43 -0.04
C ALA A 74 6.26 -10.22 0.64
N ALA A 75 5.28 -11.04 0.26
CA ALA A 75 3.94 -10.94 0.78
C ALA A 75 3.94 -11.13 2.30
N HIS A 76 3.12 -10.33 2.99
CA HIS A 76 2.99 -10.34 4.45
C HIS A 76 4.26 -10.05 5.27
N CYS A 77 5.37 -9.65 4.64
CA CYS A 77 6.70 -9.53 5.29
C CYS A 77 6.67 -8.72 6.60
N PHE A 78 5.96 -7.59 6.63
CA PHE A 78 5.80 -6.70 7.78
C PHE A 78 4.36 -6.67 8.32
N SER A 79 3.47 -7.49 7.79
CA SER A 79 2.04 -7.45 8.14
C SER A 79 1.82 -7.61 9.65
N TYR A 80 0.81 -6.90 10.18
CA TYR A 80 0.45 -6.88 11.59
C TYR A 80 1.53 -6.36 12.54
N SER A 81 2.58 -5.70 12.03
CA SER A 81 3.56 -5.05 12.90
C SER A 81 2.95 -3.86 13.65
N ASP A 82 2.92 -3.96 14.97
CA ASP A 82 2.46 -2.93 15.90
C ASP A 82 3.58 -1.96 16.33
N THR A 83 4.83 -2.31 16.05
CA THR A 83 6.01 -1.55 16.47
C THR A 83 6.55 -0.63 15.38
N ILE A 84 6.48 -1.03 14.10
CA ILE A 84 7.07 -0.24 13.03
C ILE A 84 6.28 1.05 12.81
N THR A 85 7.00 2.15 12.87
CA THR A 85 6.53 3.52 12.63
C THR A 85 7.13 4.13 11.37
N ASN A 86 8.37 3.78 11.04
CA ASN A 86 9.10 4.34 9.90
C ASN A 86 9.84 3.22 9.15
N VAL A 87 9.73 3.22 7.82
CA VAL A 87 10.42 2.26 6.94
C VAL A 87 11.17 3.01 5.85
N THR A 88 12.45 2.72 5.68
CA THR A 88 13.24 3.15 4.53
C THR A 88 13.53 1.96 3.64
N ILE A 89 13.04 2.00 2.40
CA ILE A 89 13.26 0.97 1.38
C ILE A 89 14.44 1.42 0.50
N PRO A 90 15.47 0.58 0.28
CA PRO A 90 16.64 0.95 -0.53
C PRO A 90 16.38 0.81 -2.04
N ASP A 91 17.14 1.55 -2.84
CA ASP A 91 17.11 1.56 -4.32
C ASP A 91 17.44 0.21 -5.00
N SER A 92 17.70 -0.85 -4.23
CA SER A 92 17.81 -2.21 -4.77
C SER A 92 16.43 -2.87 -4.94
N VAL A 93 15.42 -2.42 -4.20
CA VAL A 93 14.09 -3.02 -4.17
C VAL A 93 13.25 -2.54 -5.35
N THR A 94 12.77 -3.47 -6.17
CA THR A 94 11.94 -3.17 -7.35
C THR A 94 10.46 -3.55 -7.16
N ALA A 95 10.13 -4.33 -6.12
CA ALA A 95 8.76 -4.77 -5.87
C ALA A 95 8.40 -4.85 -4.37
N ILE A 96 7.20 -4.36 -4.05
CA ILE A 96 6.53 -4.54 -2.76
C ILE A 96 5.33 -5.45 -3.02
N SER A 97 5.31 -6.63 -2.41
CA SER A 97 4.30 -7.65 -2.70
C SER A 97 3.01 -7.44 -1.92
N ASP A 98 2.01 -8.28 -2.20
CA ASP A 98 0.69 -8.22 -1.60
C ASP A 98 0.76 -8.27 -0.07
N TYR A 99 -0.04 -7.45 0.60
CA TYR A 99 -0.16 -7.39 2.06
C TYR A 99 1.15 -7.08 2.81
N ALA A 100 2.21 -6.60 2.13
CA ALA A 100 3.54 -6.44 2.73
C ALA A 100 3.54 -5.66 4.05
N PHE A 101 2.75 -4.59 4.16
CA PHE A 101 2.57 -3.77 5.37
C PHE A 101 1.12 -3.75 5.86
N GLN A 102 0.32 -4.76 5.50
CA GLN A 102 -1.08 -4.82 5.93
C GLN A 102 -1.18 -4.75 7.45
N ASN A 103 -2.07 -3.90 7.96
CA ASN A 103 -2.37 -3.74 9.38
C ASN A 103 -1.15 -3.32 10.23
N CYS A 104 -0.17 -2.65 9.63
CA CYS A 104 0.85 -1.91 10.38
C CYS A 104 0.23 -0.61 10.93
N THR A 105 -0.55 -0.72 12.00
CA THR A 105 -1.37 0.40 12.53
C THR A 105 -0.53 1.56 13.07
N SER A 106 0.70 1.30 13.51
CA SER A 106 1.65 2.31 13.98
C SER A 106 2.48 2.95 12.85
N LEU A 107 2.37 2.47 11.60
CA LEU A 107 3.18 2.95 10.48
C LEU A 107 2.78 4.37 10.10
N VAL A 108 3.72 5.31 10.24
CA VAL A 108 3.53 6.74 9.96
C VAL A 108 4.17 7.12 8.63
N PHE A 109 5.32 6.53 8.29
CA PHE A 109 6.11 6.94 7.14
C PHE A 109 6.79 5.75 6.45
N VAL A 110 6.80 5.77 5.11
CA VAL A 110 7.51 4.84 4.26
C VAL A 110 8.22 5.62 3.17
N ALA A 111 9.55 5.55 3.12
CA ALA A 111 10.32 6.04 1.99
C ALA A 111 10.41 4.92 0.95
N ILE A 112 9.68 5.08 -0.16
CA ILE A 112 9.71 4.16 -1.31
C ILE A 112 10.58 4.80 -2.40
N PRO A 113 11.62 4.10 -2.90
CA PRO A 113 12.48 4.61 -3.97
C PRO A 113 11.81 4.49 -5.35
N ASP A 114 12.25 5.33 -6.29
CA ASP A 114 11.63 5.46 -7.62
C ASP A 114 11.77 4.22 -8.52
N ASN A 115 12.69 3.32 -8.19
CA ASN A 115 12.91 2.08 -8.91
C ASN A 115 11.88 0.97 -8.55
N VAL A 116 10.98 1.21 -7.59
CA VAL A 116 9.86 0.31 -7.31
C VAL A 116 8.83 0.42 -8.43
N GLU A 117 8.66 -0.68 -9.17
CA GLU A 117 7.78 -0.76 -10.33
C GLU A 117 6.38 -1.28 -9.96
N LYS A 118 6.29 -2.08 -8.88
CA LYS A 118 5.05 -2.74 -8.48
C LYS A 118 4.83 -2.69 -6.98
N ILE A 119 3.60 -2.32 -6.61
CA ILE A 119 3.08 -2.41 -5.25
C ILE A 119 1.83 -3.29 -5.27
N GLY A 120 1.88 -4.38 -4.50
CA GLY A 120 0.89 -5.44 -4.49
C GLY A 120 -0.45 -5.06 -3.87
N GLN A 121 -1.41 -5.97 -3.98
CA GLN A 121 -2.74 -5.86 -3.41
C GLN A 121 -2.66 -5.63 -1.91
N ALA A 122 -3.45 -4.69 -1.38
CA ALA A 122 -3.58 -4.42 0.05
C ALA A 122 -2.25 -4.18 0.80
N ALA A 123 -1.19 -3.75 0.09
CA ALA A 123 0.14 -3.62 0.69
C ALA A 123 0.17 -2.64 1.87
N PHE A 124 -0.67 -1.60 1.87
CA PHE A 124 -0.82 -0.62 2.96
C PHE A 124 -2.25 -0.56 3.52
N ALA A 125 -3.02 -1.65 3.36
CA ALA A 125 -4.36 -1.72 3.93
C ALA A 125 -4.26 -1.70 5.47
N GLN A 126 -5.19 -0.99 6.13
CA GLN A 126 -5.28 -0.84 7.59
C GLN A 126 -4.06 -0.15 8.25
N CYS A 127 -3.20 0.54 7.48
CA CYS A 127 -2.18 1.43 8.03
C CYS A 127 -2.81 2.74 8.55
N THR A 128 -3.48 2.68 9.70
CA THR A 128 -4.35 3.76 10.22
C THR A 128 -3.60 5.03 10.67
N SER A 129 -2.28 4.95 10.87
CA SER A 129 -1.39 6.08 11.18
C SER A 129 -0.69 6.68 9.96
N LEU A 130 -0.77 6.03 8.79
CA LEU A 130 -0.11 6.48 7.57
C LEU A 130 -0.92 7.61 6.94
N LYS A 131 -0.46 8.85 7.11
CA LYS A 131 -1.20 10.05 6.69
C LYS A 131 -0.96 10.43 5.22
N THR A 132 0.25 10.17 4.73
CA THR A 132 0.69 10.52 3.39
C THR A 132 1.68 9.47 2.92
N ILE A 133 1.75 9.26 1.61
CA ILE A 133 2.75 8.39 0.99
C ILE A 133 3.04 8.92 -0.41
N ALA A 134 4.31 8.89 -0.82
CA ALA A 134 4.69 9.16 -2.19
C ALA A 134 4.73 7.82 -2.95
N LEU A 135 3.96 7.73 -4.04
CA LEU A 135 4.07 6.60 -4.95
C LEU A 135 5.27 6.82 -5.88
N PRO A 136 6.10 5.79 -6.10
CA PRO A 136 7.27 5.89 -6.98
C PRO A 136 6.86 6.11 -8.44
N ALA A 137 7.72 6.76 -9.21
CA ALA A 137 7.42 7.14 -10.60
C ALA A 137 7.12 5.95 -11.53
N GLY A 138 7.58 4.74 -11.21
CA GLY A 138 7.33 3.53 -11.98
C GLY A 138 5.95 2.88 -11.76
N VAL A 139 5.20 3.28 -10.73
CA VAL A 139 3.92 2.64 -10.40
C VAL A 139 2.81 3.13 -11.33
N THR A 140 2.31 2.22 -12.17
CA THR A 140 1.24 2.52 -13.15
C THR A 140 -0.16 2.16 -12.67
N THR A 141 -0.28 1.45 -11.55
CA THR A 141 -1.55 0.92 -11.03
C THR A 141 -1.64 1.09 -9.53
N ILE A 142 -2.73 1.69 -9.05
CA ILE A 142 -3.14 1.65 -7.64
C ILE A 142 -3.98 0.38 -7.47
N SER A 143 -3.36 -0.65 -6.91
CA SER A 143 -3.88 -2.02 -6.84
C SER A 143 -5.10 -2.17 -5.93
N GLU A 144 -5.79 -3.31 -6.06
CA GLU A 144 -6.95 -3.63 -5.23
C GLU A 144 -6.62 -3.46 -3.74
N ARG A 145 -7.49 -2.75 -3.03
CA ARG A 145 -7.37 -2.48 -1.58
C ARG A 145 -6.06 -1.84 -1.12
N LEU A 146 -5.23 -1.27 -2.02
CA LEU A 146 -3.87 -0.82 -1.67
C LEU A 146 -3.81 0.02 -0.39
N PHE A 147 -4.75 0.95 -0.24
CA PHE A 147 -4.89 1.85 0.90
C PHE A 147 -6.19 1.64 1.69
N ASP A 148 -6.87 0.50 1.52
CA ASP A 148 -8.14 0.23 2.19
C ASP A 148 -8.03 0.40 3.71
N SER A 149 -8.91 1.19 4.31
CA SER A 149 -8.96 1.52 5.73
C SER A 149 -7.67 2.13 6.27
N SER A 150 -6.86 2.78 5.42
CA SER A 150 -5.65 3.51 5.83
C SER A 150 -5.97 4.87 6.46
N GLY A 151 -4.96 5.46 7.12
CA GLY A 151 -5.04 6.79 7.74
C GLY A 151 -4.86 7.96 6.77
N LEU A 152 -4.87 7.71 5.46
CA LEU A 152 -4.45 8.64 4.43
C LEU A 152 -5.32 9.91 4.47
N GLU A 153 -4.68 11.07 4.57
CA GLU A 153 -5.34 12.38 4.54
C GLU A 153 -5.33 12.99 3.14
N SER A 154 -4.28 12.68 2.35
CA SER A 154 -4.06 13.14 0.98
C SER A 154 -3.13 12.18 0.24
N LEU A 155 -3.29 12.10 -1.08
CA LEU A 155 -2.38 11.39 -1.97
C LEU A 155 -2.20 12.19 -3.26
N GLU A 156 -0.95 12.40 -3.65
CA GLU A 156 -0.61 12.82 -5.00
C GLU A 156 -0.54 11.59 -5.90
N ILE A 157 -1.44 11.49 -6.88
CA ILE A 157 -1.41 10.44 -7.90
C ILE A 157 -0.48 10.92 -9.02
N SER A 158 0.62 10.21 -9.24
CA SER A 158 1.58 10.56 -10.28
C SER A 158 1.01 10.37 -11.69
N ALA A 159 1.60 11.07 -12.66
CA ALA A 159 1.24 10.97 -14.07
C ALA A 159 1.53 9.58 -14.69
N ALA A 160 2.24 8.70 -14.00
CA ALA A 160 2.46 7.33 -14.46
C ALA A 160 1.25 6.43 -14.23
N VAL A 161 0.37 6.78 -13.28
CA VAL A 161 -0.79 5.97 -12.93
C VAL A 161 -1.83 6.00 -14.06
N THR A 162 -2.20 4.81 -14.51
CA THR A 162 -3.20 4.58 -15.57
C THR A 162 -4.44 3.83 -15.06
N LYS A 163 -4.37 3.17 -13.90
CA LYS A 163 -5.46 2.34 -13.37
C LYS A 163 -5.58 2.46 -11.85
N ILE A 164 -6.82 2.57 -11.37
CA ILE A 164 -7.19 2.47 -9.95
C ILE A 164 -8.15 1.29 -9.80
N GLU A 165 -7.83 0.33 -8.94
CA GLU A 165 -8.57 -0.92 -8.80
C GLU A 165 -9.59 -0.90 -7.65
N LYS A 166 -10.35 -2.00 -7.52
CA LYS A 166 -11.50 -2.12 -6.62
C LYS A 166 -11.05 -1.82 -5.19
N PHE A 167 -11.83 -1.03 -4.45
CA PHE A 167 -11.53 -0.68 -3.06
C PHE A 167 -10.14 -0.06 -2.80
N ALA A 168 -9.43 0.43 -3.82
CA ALA A 168 -8.08 0.99 -3.66
C ALA A 168 -7.96 1.99 -2.49
N PHE A 169 -8.98 2.82 -2.28
CA PHE A 169 -9.11 3.77 -1.18
C PHE A 169 -10.32 3.46 -0.29
N GLY A 170 -10.81 2.21 -0.27
CA GLY A 170 -11.95 1.79 0.54
C GLY A 170 -11.80 2.27 1.99
N SER A 171 -12.86 2.77 2.61
CA SER A 171 -12.90 3.23 4.00
C SER A 171 -11.76 4.18 4.43
N CYS A 172 -11.14 4.93 3.50
CA CYS A 172 -10.19 6.00 3.83
C CYS A 172 -10.94 7.20 4.41
N THR A 173 -11.43 7.07 5.64
CA THR A 173 -12.32 8.06 6.29
C THR A 173 -11.65 9.40 6.58
N LYS A 174 -10.31 9.46 6.55
CA LYS A 174 -9.52 10.68 6.76
C LYS A 174 -9.13 11.39 5.46
N LEU A 175 -9.35 10.76 4.29
CA LEU A 175 -8.98 11.34 3.00
C LEU A 175 -9.89 12.52 2.70
N LYS A 176 -9.33 13.73 2.69
CA LYS A 176 -10.11 14.99 2.55
C LYS A 176 -10.28 15.41 1.10
N ALA A 177 -9.24 15.22 0.31
CA ALA A 177 -9.21 15.59 -1.09
C ALA A 177 -8.37 14.60 -1.91
N ILE A 178 -8.75 14.39 -3.16
CA ILE A 178 -7.94 13.64 -4.11
C ILE A 178 -8.12 14.19 -5.52
N THR A 179 -7.02 14.18 -6.29
CA THR A 179 -7.00 14.51 -7.71
C THR A 179 -6.66 13.27 -8.51
N ILE A 180 -7.56 12.88 -9.42
CA ILE A 180 -7.36 11.77 -10.36
C ILE A 180 -6.91 12.38 -11.70
N PRO A 181 -5.62 12.26 -12.09
CA PRO A 181 -5.12 12.90 -13.30
C PRO A 181 -5.68 12.26 -14.58
N ASP A 182 -5.60 12.98 -15.70
CA ASP A 182 -6.00 12.53 -17.05
C ASP A 182 -5.30 11.25 -17.52
N THR A 183 -4.16 10.93 -16.91
CA THR A 183 -3.38 9.73 -17.21
C THR A 183 -4.09 8.46 -16.75
N VAL A 184 -4.99 8.57 -15.76
CA VAL A 184 -5.82 7.46 -15.29
C VAL A 184 -6.88 7.16 -16.33
N LYS A 185 -6.83 5.94 -16.89
CA LYS A 185 -7.74 5.46 -17.94
C LYS A 185 -8.93 4.68 -17.37
N SER A 186 -8.79 4.13 -16.16
CA SER A 186 -9.84 3.33 -15.53
C SER A 186 -9.81 3.42 -14.01
N VAL A 187 -10.97 3.67 -13.40
CA VAL A 187 -11.21 3.62 -11.95
C VAL A 187 -12.27 2.56 -11.65
N ALA A 188 -11.95 1.52 -10.89
CA ALA A 188 -12.91 0.46 -10.59
C ALA A 188 -14.06 0.94 -9.69
N ASN A 189 -15.18 0.21 -9.73
CA ASN A 189 -16.30 0.46 -8.82
C ASN A 189 -15.84 0.28 -7.37
N ASN A 190 -16.42 1.04 -6.45
CA ASN A 190 -16.10 1.04 -5.03
C ASN A 190 -14.65 1.47 -4.69
N SER A 191 -13.85 2.01 -5.62
CA SER A 191 -12.49 2.47 -5.30
C SER A 191 -12.45 3.48 -4.15
N PHE A 192 -13.52 4.26 -3.95
CA PHE A 192 -13.64 5.26 -2.89
C PHE A 192 -14.75 4.96 -1.87
N VAL A 193 -15.36 3.76 -1.87
CA VAL A 193 -16.44 3.45 -0.93
C VAL A 193 -16.00 3.69 0.51
N GLY A 194 -16.83 4.30 1.35
CA GLY A 194 -16.49 4.57 2.75
C GLY A 194 -15.53 5.75 2.98
N CYS A 195 -15.08 6.46 1.94
CA CYS A 195 -14.34 7.72 2.07
C CYS A 195 -15.24 8.87 2.57
N THR A 196 -15.75 8.76 3.80
CA THR A 196 -16.70 9.72 4.37
C THR A 196 -16.08 11.08 4.71
N GLY A 197 -14.75 11.20 4.71
CA GLY A 197 -14.03 12.46 4.90
C GLY A 197 -13.80 13.25 3.62
N LEU A 198 -14.08 12.66 2.45
CA LEU A 198 -13.80 13.26 1.15
C LEU A 198 -14.73 14.46 0.93
N LYS A 199 -14.15 15.65 0.87
CA LYS A 199 -14.85 16.93 0.62
C LYS A 199 -14.66 17.41 -0.80
N ASP A 200 -13.45 17.27 -1.33
CA ASP A 200 -13.08 17.76 -2.65
C ASP A 200 -12.61 16.59 -3.52
N LEU A 201 -13.24 16.42 -4.68
CA LEU A 201 -12.80 15.45 -5.67
C LEU A 201 -12.55 16.15 -7.00
N THR A 202 -11.34 16.01 -7.52
CA THR A 202 -10.99 16.43 -8.88
C THR A 202 -10.69 15.20 -9.72
N PHE A 203 -11.22 15.10 -10.94
CA PHE A 203 -10.83 14.05 -11.87
C PHE A 203 -10.70 14.55 -13.31
N GLY A 204 -9.84 13.84 -14.04
CA GLY A 204 -9.63 13.94 -15.48
C GLY A 204 -10.53 13.02 -16.30
N GLN A 205 -10.07 12.64 -17.50
CA GLN A 205 -10.82 11.78 -18.43
C GLN A 205 -11.19 10.39 -17.89
N ALA A 206 -10.61 9.97 -16.77
CA ALA A 206 -10.77 8.66 -16.14
C ALA A 206 -12.23 8.25 -15.89
N VAL A 207 -13.18 9.20 -15.87
CA VAL A 207 -14.61 8.97 -15.59
C VAL A 207 -15.43 8.72 -16.89
N LEU A 208 -14.80 8.76 -18.06
CA LEU A 208 -15.51 9.02 -19.31
C LEU A 208 -15.20 7.95 -20.37
N LYS A 209 -15.82 6.78 -20.19
CA LYS A 209 -16.45 5.95 -21.24
C LYS A 209 -16.61 4.50 -20.74
N THR A 210 -17.87 4.06 -20.75
CA THR A 210 -18.33 2.66 -20.81
C THR A 210 -18.15 1.74 -19.60
N GLY A 211 -18.31 2.19 -18.36
CA GLY A 211 -18.37 1.21 -17.26
C GLY A 211 -18.58 1.72 -15.84
N PHE A 212 -18.38 3.01 -15.58
CA PHE A 212 -18.46 3.61 -14.24
C PHE A 212 -19.90 3.83 -13.78
N ARG A 213 -20.74 2.80 -13.82
CA ARG A 213 -21.88 2.79 -12.89
C ARG A 213 -21.23 2.83 -11.52
N HIS A 214 -21.51 3.86 -10.73
CA HIS A 214 -21.14 3.88 -9.33
C HIS A 214 -19.63 4.05 -9.04
N VAL A 215 -19.00 5.14 -9.51
CA VAL A 215 -17.68 5.59 -8.98
C VAL A 215 -17.70 5.60 -7.44
N PHE A 216 -18.87 5.95 -6.89
CA PHE A 216 -19.12 6.03 -5.46
C PHE A 216 -20.14 5.05 -4.89
N ALA A 217 -20.94 4.35 -5.71
CA ALA A 217 -21.96 3.52 -5.09
C ALA A 217 -21.33 2.28 -4.48
N ALA A 218 -21.71 2.06 -3.24
CA ALA A 218 -21.77 0.74 -2.68
C ALA A 218 -22.75 -0.06 -3.54
N ASP A 219 -22.39 -1.29 -3.92
CA ASP A 219 -23.43 -2.27 -4.24
C ASP A 219 -24.47 -2.21 -3.12
N GLU A 220 -25.77 -2.20 -3.44
CA GLU A 220 -26.85 -2.10 -2.44
C GLU A 220 -26.74 -3.19 -1.34
N ASN A 221 -25.96 -4.24 -1.61
CA ASN A 221 -25.65 -5.36 -0.72
C ASN A 221 -24.42 -5.15 0.19
N ASP A 222 -23.58 -4.13 -0.03
CA ASP A 222 -22.27 -4.01 0.61
C ASP A 222 -22.26 -3.07 1.83
N GLY A 223 -23.39 -2.44 2.16
CA GLY A 223 -23.53 -1.57 3.35
C GLY A 223 -22.57 -0.38 3.40
N GLY A 224 -21.79 -0.15 2.33
CA GLY A 224 -20.75 0.84 2.24
C GLY A 224 -21.30 2.26 2.18
N LYS A 225 -20.71 3.19 2.92
CA LYS A 225 -21.11 4.59 2.89
C LYS A 225 -20.60 5.24 1.60
N ILE A 226 -21.50 5.71 0.75
CA ILE A 226 -21.17 6.50 -0.45
C ILE A 226 -20.39 7.75 0.01
N PRO A 227 -19.23 8.08 -0.59
CA PRO A 227 -18.57 9.36 -0.38
C PRO A 227 -19.49 10.54 -0.60
N GLN A 228 -19.33 11.55 0.24
CA GLN A 228 -20.19 12.73 0.25
C GLN A 228 -19.36 14.00 0.00
N PRO A 229 -18.71 14.12 -1.18
CA PRO A 229 -17.96 15.32 -1.51
C PRO A 229 -18.90 16.52 -1.52
N GLU A 230 -18.38 17.66 -1.08
CA GLU A 230 -19.05 18.96 -1.15
C GLU A 230 -18.79 19.63 -2.50
N LYS A 231 -17.65 19.34 -3.13
CA LYS A 231 -17.24 19.88 -4.44
C LYS A 231 -16.67 18.80 -5.35
N ILE A 232 -17.13 18.81 -6.60
CA ILE A 232 -16.57 17.98 -7.67
C ILE A 232 -16.10 18.87 -8.82
N VAL A 233 -14.86 18.64 -9.28
CA VAL A 233 -14.29 19.31 -10.46
C VAL A 233 -13.91 18.27 -11.51
N ILE A 234 -14.53 18.38 -12.67
CA ILE A 234 -14.22 17.58 -13.84
C ILE A 234 -13.35 18.43 -14.76
N THR A 235 -12.12 18.01 -14.98
CA THR A 235 -11.11 18.84 -15.67
C THR A 235 -11.05 18.60 -17.18
N SER A 236 -11.50 17.45 -17.66
CA SER A 236 -11.44 17.10 -19.07
C SER A 236 -12.44 15.99 -19.48
N GLY A 237 -12.70 15.92 -20.79
CA GLY A 237 -13.41 14.85 -21.49
C GLY A 237 -14.86 15.17 -21.86
N ASP A 238 -15.53 14.22 -22.53
CA ASP A 238 -16.68 14.51 -23.40
C ASP A 238 -18.03 13.91 -22.97
N VAL A 239 -18.05 12.81 -22.20
CA VAL A 239 -19.29 12.12 -21.80
C VAL A 239 -19.27 11.67 -20.34
N LEU A 240 -20.09 12.27 -19.46
CA LEU A 240 -20.32 11.76 -18.10
C LEU A 240 -21.27 10.56 -18.13
N ALA A 241 -20.89 9.44 -17.52
CA ALA A 241 -21.73 8.24 -17.50
C ALA A 241 -22.99 8.39 -16.63
N ARG A 242 -24.01 7.57 -16.91
CA ARG A 242 -25.22 7.44 -16.07
C ARG A 242 -24.86 7.05 -14.65
N ASP A 243 -25.63 7.54 -13.68
CA ASP A 243 -25.50 7.21 -12.25
C ASP A 243 -24.16 7.55 -11.57
N THR A 244 -23.29 8.36 -12.19
CA THR A 244 -21.90 8.56 -11.72
C THR A 244 -21.81 9.12 -10.30
N PHE A 245 -22.59 10.17 -9.99
CA PHE A 245 -22.64 10.84 -8.67
C PHE A 245 -23.98 10.65 -7.97
N THR A 246 -24.71 9.58 -8.31
CA THR A 246 -25.96 9.25 -7.65
C THR A 246 -25.76 9.10 -6.14
N GLY A 247 -26.58 9.79 -5.35
CA GLY A 247 -26.56 9.69 -3.90
C GLY A 247 -25.49 10.55 -3.19
N CYS A 248 -24.78 11.42 -3.91
CA CYS A 248 -23.94 12.46 -3.31
C CYS A 248 -24.82 13.58 -2.70
N VAL A 249 -25.53 13.26 -1.62
CA VAL A 249 -26.50 14.16 -0.96
C VAL A 249 -25.87 15.43 -0.42
N ASN A 250 -24.56 15.47 -0.13
CA ASN A 250 -23.86 16.67 0.35
C ASN A 250 -23.16 17.47 -0.76
N LEU A 251 -23.24 17.05 -2.02
CA LEU A 251 -22.63 17.78 -3.14
C LEU A 251 -23.28 19.14 -3.29
N LYS A 252 -22.48 20.22 -3.20
CA LYS A 252 -22.92 21.62 -3.30
C LYS A 252 -22.53 22.24 -4.63
N GLU A 253 -21.35 21.92 -5.13
CA GLU A 253 -20.78 22.48 -6.36
C GLU A 253 -20.27 21.37 -7.27
N ILE A 254 -20.64 21.44 -8.56
CA ILE A 254 -20.03 20.63 -9.61
C ILE A 254 -19.60 21.48 -10.79
N VAL A 255 -18.37 21.27 -11.25
CA VAL A 255 -17.77 21.96 -12.39
C VAL A 255 -17.50 20.98 -13.53
N PHE A 256 -18.12 21.23 -14.68
CA PHE A 256 -17.89 20.46 -15.91
C PHE A 256 -16.89 21.17 -16.84
N PRO A 257 -16.07 20.43 -17.62
CA PRO A 257 -15.16 21.04 -18.57
C PRO A 257 -15.91 21.51 -19.81
N ASP A 258 -15.40 22.53 -20.49
CA ASP A 258 -15.95 23.01 -21.78
C ASP A 258 -16.00 21.94 -22.88
N THR A 259 -15.25 20.85 -22.71
CA THR A 259 -15.25 19.70 -23.63
C THR A 259 -16.46 18.78 -23.43
N MET A 260 -17.23 18.97 -22.36
CA MET A 260 -18.36 18.09 -22.04
C MET A 260 -19.51 18.28 -23.03
N SER A 261 -19.94 17.16 -23.61
CA SER A 261 -20.96 17.10 -24.67
C SER A 261 -22.21 16.30 -24.26
N GLU A 262 -22.08 15.38 -23.30
CA GLU A 262 -23.16 14.54 -22.81
C GLU A 262 -23.05 14.34 -21.29
N ILE A 263 -24.19 14.45 -20.59
CA ILE A 263 -24.34 14.08 -19.19
C ILE A 263 -25.36 12.95 -19.13
N GLY A 264 -24.92 11.77 -18.69
CA GLY A 264 -25.75 10.60 -18.59
C GLY A 264 -26.96 10.81 -17.66
N GLU A 265 -28.07 10.18 -18.02
CA GLU A 265 -29.27 10.10 -17.18
C GLU A 265 -28.92 9.69 -15.73
N MET A 266 -29.61 10.32 -14.77
CA MET A 266 -29.44 10.08 -13.33
C MET A 266 -28.01 10.34 -12.80
N ALA A 267 -27.08 10.91 -13.58
CA ALA A 267 -25.70 11.12 -13.13
C ALA A 267 -25.59 11.97 -11.86
N LEU A 268 -26.56 12.84 -11.60
CA LEU A 268 -26.67 13.68 -10.39
C LEU A 268 -27.91 13.34 -9.55
N MET A 269 -28.47 12.13 -9.69
CA MET A 269 -29.67 11.74 -8.95
C MET A 269 -29.43 11.81 -7.44
N SER A 270 -30.41 12.32 -6.70
CA SER A 270 -30.34 12.47 -5.24
C SER A 270 -29.21 13.37 -4.73
N CYS A 271 -28.62 14.23 -5.58
CA CYS A 271 -27.73 15.32 -5.16
C CYS A 271 -28.55 16.50 -4.58
N VAL A 272 -29.20 16.28 -3.44
CA VAL A 272 -30.20 17.21 -2.88
C VAL A 272 -29.64 18.53 -2.35
N SER A 273 -28.34 18.61 -2.08
CA SER A 273 -27.66 19.83 -1.61
C SER A 273 -27.05 20.67 -2.73
N LEU A 274 -27.25 20.29 -4.00
CA LEU A 274 -26.59 20.92 -5.14
C LEU A 274 -27.10 22.36 -5.33
N GLN A 275 -26.17 23.31 -5.31
CA GLN A 275 -26.44 24.76 -5.39
C GLN A 275 -25.85 25.36 -6.67
N GLU A 276 -24.65 24.92 -7.05
CA GLU A 276 -23.88 25.47 -8.17
C GLU A 276 -23.53 24.37 -9.18
N VAL A 277 -23.90 24.60 -10.44
CA VAL A 277 -23.62 23.70 -11.56
C VAL A 277 -23.02 24.51 -12.70
N HIS A 278 -21.74 24.33 -12.94
CA HIS A 278 -21.03 25.03 -14.01
C HIS A 278 -21.06 24.15 -15.25
N LEU A 279 -22.07 24.37 -16.10
CA LEU A 279 -22.25 23.64 -17.36
C LEU A 279 -21.38 24.25 -18.47
N PRO A 280 -20.89 23.43 -19.42
CA PRO A 280 -20.15 23.96 -20.55
C PRO A 280 -21.10 24.62 -21.54
N ALA A 281 -20.62 25.61 -22.27
CA ALA A 281 -21.42 26.31 -23.28
C ALA A 281 -21.88 25.39 -24.44
N SER A 282 -21.18 24.26 -24.64
CA SER A 282 -21.45 23.26 -25.68
C SER A 282 -22.52 22.23 -25.33
N LEU A 283 -23.00 22.17 -24.08
CA LEU A 283 -23.89 21.11 -23.64
C LEU A 283 -25.24 21.22 -24.36
N LYS A 284 -25.56 20.20 -25.16
CA LYS A 284 -26.91 20.05 -25.71
C LYS A 284 -27.75 19.37 -24.63
N VAL A 285 -28.69 20.11 -24.05
CA VAL A 285 -29.72 19.52 -23.18
C VAL A 285 -30.60 18.65 -24.07
N LEU A 286 -30.52 17.33 -23.91
CA LEU A 286 -31.40 16.33 -24.55
C LEU A 286 -32.57 16.00 -23.63
#